data_AF-A0AAI9PC94-F1
#
_entry.id   AF-A0AAI9PC94-F1
#
_cell.length_a   1.000
_cell.length_b   1.000
_cell.length_c   1.000
_cell.angle_alpha   90.00
_cell.angle_beta   90.00
_cell.angle_gamma   90.00
#
_symmetry.space_group_name_H-M   'P 1'
#
loop_
_entity.id
_entity.type
_entity.pdbx_description
1 polymer ?
#
loop_
_entity_poly.entity_id
_entity_poly.type
_entity_poly.pdbx_seq_one_letter_code
_entity_poly.pdbx_strand_id
1 'polypeptide(L)'
;MIKKDYRTALKYVRLGITNYTILHKTNTAPYIPSKNESVIWLLDIDIKALSELTESLLDCYRGLNDYQSFEYDLERLRGNISDVRWQRKITYFQVIASLGNHWSETVGKKEVKKLMPLDEENDTDIIQLYLHFFSDDLPLKKSIDILDRLISLIEKPSEKLQYTVVKAIKYLCIGDKSESEKLIEKAINNYESTDWSSDNSYGHIQHARAISLLADLQHSAKLKAQSIQEFESLLNN
;
A
#
# COMPACT_ATOMS: atom_id res chain seq x y z
N MET A 1 20.88 18.56 12.43
CA MET A 1 19.53 17.94 12.42
C MET A 1 18.50 19.06 12.35
N ILE A 2 17.86 19.28 11.19
CA ILE A 2 16.83 20.32 11.04
C ILE A 2 15.63 19.89 11.89
N LYS A 3 15.22 20.72 12.85
CA LYS A 3 14.04 20.47 13.68
C LYS A 3 12.81 20.56 12.77
N LYS A 4 12.15 19.44 12.50
CA LYS A 4 10.93 19.40 11.67
C LYS A 4 9.82 20.19 12.38
N ASP A 5 9.25 21.20 11.71
CA ASP A 5 8.16 22.02 12.25
C ASP A 5 6.79 21.46 11.84
N TYR A 6 6.39 20.38 12.52
CA TYR A 6 5.13 19.70 12.25
C TYR A 6 3.89 20.56 12.55
N ARG A 7 3.99 21.58 13.42
CA ARG A 7 2.85 22.45 13.74
C ARG A 7 2.52 23.36 12.56
N THR A 8 3.55 23.96 11.96
CA THR A 8 3.38 24.78 10.76
C THR A 8 2.93 23.93 9.57
N ALA A 9 3.51 22.74 9.38
CA ALA A 9 3.07 21.80 8.35
C ALA A 9 1.59 21.41 8.52
N LEU A 10 1.16 21.07 9.74
CA LEU A 10 -0.24 20.74 10.05
C LEU A 10 -1.20 21.86 9.65
N LYS A 11 -0.83 23.12 9.87
CA LYS A 11 -1.63 24.28 9.47
C LYS A 11 -1.80 24.34 7.94
N TYR A 12 -0.73 24.13 7.18
CA TYR A 12 -0.76 24.17 5.72
C TYR A 12 -1.53 22.98 5.13
N VAL A 13 -1.35 21.77 5.67
CA VAL A 13 -2.09 20.59 5.22
C VAL A 13 -3.59 20.77 5.42
N ARG A 14 -4.03 21.25 6.60
CA ARG A 14 -5.44 21.54 6.87
C ARG A 14 -6.03 22.60 5.93
N LEU A 15 -5.24 23.64 5.60
CA LEU A 15 -5.63 24.62 4.58
C LEU A 15 -5.79 23.97 3.20
N GLY A 16 -4.83 23.12 2.81
CA GLY A 16 -4.87 22.37 1.56
C GLY A 16 -6.12 21.49 1.45
N ILE A 17 -6.44 20.73 2.50
CA ILE A 17 -7.66 19.90 2.56
C ILE A 17 -8.92 20.76 2.45
N THR A 18 -8.98 21.89 3.17
CA THR A 18 -10.13 22.80 3.11
C THR A 18 -10.33 23.34 1.71
N ASN A 19 -9.26 23.83 1.08
CA ASN A 19 -9.30 24.36 -0.28
C ASN A 19 -9.74 23.28 -1.28
N TYR A 20 -9.15 22.09 -1.20
CA TYR A 20 -9.49 20.99 -2.10
C TYR A 20 -10.96 20.54 -1.93
N THR A 21 -11.44 20.49 -0.70
CA THR A 21 -12.85 20.15 -0.41
C THR A 21 -13.81 21.17 -1.03
N ILE A 22 -13.47 22.46 -1.02
CA ILE A 22 -14.26 23.51 -1.70
C ILE A 22 -14.27 23.27 -3.21
N LEU A 23 -13.11 22.93 -3.81
CA LEU A 23 -13.01 22.64 -5.24
C LEU A 23 -13.85 21.43 -5.64
N HIS A 24 -13.76 20.32 -4.89
CA HIS A 24 -14.58 19.13 -5.10
C HIS A 24 -16.08 19.46 -5.04
N LYS A 25 -16.52 20.16 -3.98
CA LYS A 25 -17.93 20.51 -3.78
C LYS A 25 -18.47 21.47 -4.85
N THR A 26 -17.61 22.28 -5.44
CA THR A 26 -18.00 23.24 -6.48
C THR A 26 -18.02 22.61 -7.87
N ASN A 27 -17.03 21.76 -8.18
CA ASN A 27 -16.73 21.36 -9.55
C ASN A 27 -17.05 19.89 -9.86
N THR A 28 -17.08 19.00 -8.86
CA THR A 28 -17.31 17.56 -9.08
C THR A 28 -18.63 17.13 -8.47
N ALA A 29 -18.84 17.40 -7.18
CA ALA A 29 -19.99 16.90 -6.41
C ALA A 29 -21.37 17.17 -7.06
N PRO A 30 -21.65 18.37 -7.63
CA PRO A 30 -22.94 18.65 -8.26
C PRO A 30 -23.23 17.78 -9.49
N TYR A 31 -22.19 17.27 -10.15
CA TYR A 31 -22.31 16.52 -11.39
C TYR A 31 -22.29 15.00 -11.19
N ILE A 32 -21.94 14.50 -9.99
CA ILE A 32 -21.92 13.06 -9.68
C ILE A 32 -23.23 12.34 -10.07
N PRO A 33 -24.44 12.90 -9.85
CA PRO A 33 -25.69 12.24 -10.23
C PRO A 33 -25.84 11.97 -11.74
N SER A 34 -25.08 12.69 -12.59
CA SER A 34 -25.11 12.49 -14.04
C SER A 34 -24.53 11.14 -14.48
N LYS A 35 -23.74 10.48 -13.63
CA LYS A 35 -23.04 9.21 -13.91
C LYS A 35 -22.24 9.22 -15.22
N ASN A 36 -21.79 10.39 -15.65
CA ASN A 36 -20.91 10.52 -16.79
C ASN A 36 -19.51 9.97 -16.44
N GLU A 37 -18.90 9.20 -17.34
CA GLU A 37 -17.57 8.60 -17.15
C GLU A 37 -16.51 9.63 -16.77
N SER A 38 -16.52 10.81 -17.40
CA SER A 38 -15.59 11.90 -17.09
C SER A 38 -15.77 12.43 -15.67
N VAL A 39 -17.00 12.43 -15.15
CA VAL A 39 -17.27 12.85 -13.76
C VAL A 39 -16.82 11.77 -12.77
N ILE A 40 -16.98 10.50 -13.11
CA ILE A 40 -16.46 9.39 -12.30
C ILE A 40 -14.93 9.44 -12.24
N TRP A 41 -14.27 9.69 -13.37
CA TRP A 41 -12.82 9.88 -13.43
C TRP A 41 -12.34 11.08 -12.59
N LEU A 42 -13.06 12.21 -12.64
CA LEU A 42 -12.77 13.36 -11.77
C LEU A 42 -12.93 13.01 -10.28
N LEU A 43 -13.95 12.22 -9.94
CA LEU A 43 -14.15 11.75 -8.56
C LEU A 43 -13.01 10.84 -8.10
N ASP A 44 -12.44 10.02 -8.98
CA ASP A 44 -11.26 9.19 -8.67
C ASP A 44 -10.04 10.06 -8.34
N ILE A 45 -9.84 11.13 -9.11
CA ILE A 45 -8.79 12.13 -8.84
C ILE A 45 -9.04 12.80 -7.49
N ASP A 46 -10.29 13.20 -7.21
CA ASP A 46 -10.64 13.87 -5.96
C ASP A 46 -10.36 13.00 -4.73
N ILE A 47 -10.72 11.71 -4.81
CA ILE A 47 -10.45 10.74 -3.76
C ILE A 47 -8.95 10.54 -3.58
N LYS A 48 -8.18 10.40 -4.67
CA LYS A 48 -6.73 10.23 -4.60
C LYS A 48 -6.05 11.43 -3.96
N ALA A 49 -6.37 12.64 -4.41
CA ALA A 49 -5.76 13.86 -3.90
C ALA A 49 -6.10 14.12 -2.42
N LEU A 50 -7.35 13.90 -2.01
CA LEU A 50 -7.70 13.99 -0.57
C LEU A 50 -7.04 12.89 0.26
N SER A 51 -6.81 11.71 -0.30
CA SER A 51 -6.08 10.63 0.38
C SER A 51 -4.62 11.03 0.64
N GLU A 52 -3.92 11.57 -0.37
CA GLU A 52 -2.53 12.05 -0.25
C GLU A 52 -2.41 13.19 0.78
N LEU A 53 -3.38 14.12 0.79
CA LEU A 53 -3.45 15.17 1.81
C LEU A 53 -3.73 14.62 3.21
N THR A 54 -4.53 13.56 3.32
CA THR A 54 -4.84 12.91 4.61
C THR A 54 -3.65 12.10 5.12
N GLU A 55 -2.84 11.51 4.24
CA GLU A 55 -1.58 10.89 4.61
C GLU A 55 -0.58 11.92 5.13
N SER A 56 -0.46 13.07 4.44
CA SER A 56 0.34 14.20 4.93
C SER A 56 -0.15 14.70 6.30
N LEU A 57 -1.46 14.66 6.54
CA LEU A 57 -2.07 15.01 7.82
C LEU A 57 -1.68 14.01 8.91
N LEU A 58 -1.76 12.71 8.61
CA LEU A 58 -1.32 11.63 9.50
C LEU A 58 0.15 11.80 9.90
N ASP A 59 1.04 12.10 8.95
CA ASP A 59 2.47 12.29 9.24
C ASP A 59 2.74 13.48 10.16
N CYS A 60 1.98 14.57 10.01
CA CYS A 60 2.05 15.69 10.95
C CYS A 60 1.65 15.27 12.36
N TYR A 61 0.56 14.50 12.50
CA TYR A 61 0.09 14.03 13.80
C TYR A 61 1.01 12.99 14.45
N ARG A 62 1.58 12.08 13.66
CA ARG A 62 2.64 11.16 14.10
C ARG A 62 3.83 11.95 14.65
N GLY A 63 4.29 12.97 13.94
CA GLY A 63 5.38 13.85 14.37
C GLY A 63 5.08 14.63 15.66
N LEU A 64 3.81 14.87 15.96
CA LEU A 64 3.34 15.52 17.19
C LEU A 64 2.93 14.53 18.30
N ASN A 65 2.91 13.22 18.00
CA ASN A 65 2.38 12.16 18.86
C ASN A 65 0.94 12.42 19.34
N ASP A 66 0.09 12.97 18.46
CA ASP A 66 -1.30 13.35 18.76
C ASP A 66 -2.29 12.64 17.81
N TYR A 67 -2.43 11.33 17.98
CA TYR A 67 -3.36 10.51 17.19
C TYR A 67 -4.83 10.78 17.53
N GLN A 68 -5.12 11.25 18.75
CA GLN A 68 -6.50 11.54 19.16
C GLN A 68 -7.07 12.71 18.34
N SER A 69 -6.31 13.79 18.16
CA SER A 69 -6.72 14.90 17.30
C SER A 69 -6.86 14.47 15.84
N PHE A 70 -6.04 13.53 15.38
CA PHE A 70 -6.16 12.97 14.04
C PHE A 70 -7.49 12.23 13.84
N GLU A 71 -7.90 11.40 14.79
CA GLU A 71 -9.20 10.69 14.72
C GLU A 71 -10.39 11.66 14.62
N TYR A 72 -10.37 12.76 15.38
CA TYR A 72 -11.41 13.80 15.27
C TYR A 72 -11.42 14.48 13.90
N ASP A 73 -10.24 14.74 13.32
CA ASP A 73 -10.16 15.30 11.98
C ASP A 73 -10.66 14.29 10.94
N LEU A 74 -10.34 13.00 11.06
CA LEU A 74 -10.85 11.95 10.15
C LEU A 74 -12.39 11.89 10.11
N GLU A 75 -13.06 12.00 11.25
CA GLU A 75 -14.53 12.03 11.29
C GLU A 75 -15.12 13.27 10.61
N ARG A 76 -14.41 14.41 10.65
CA ARG A 76 -14.82 15.60 9.88
C ARG A 76 -14.60 15.39 8.39
N LEU A 77 -13.47 14.80 8.00
CA LEU A 77 -13.12 14.51 6.61
C LEU A 77 -14.07 13.50 5.97
N ARG A 78 -14.65 12.61 6.77
CA ARG A 78 -15.64 11.62 6.33
C ARG A 78 -16.77 12.22 5.49
N GLY A 79 -17.23 13.43 5.83
CA GLY A 79 -18.30 14.13 5.12
C GLY A 79 -17.86 14.96 3.90
N ASN A 80 -16.58 14.96 3.53
CA ASN A 80 -16.09 15.79 2.43
C ASN A 80 -16.49 15.25 1.06
N ILE A 81 -16.48 13.93 0.88
CA ILE A 81 -16.92 13.23 -0.33
C ILE A 81 -17.98 12.19 0.07
N SER A 82 -19.16 12.27 -0.55
CA SER A 82 -20.25 11.30 -0.35
C SER A 82 -20.08 10.08 -1.27
N ASP A 83 -18.96 9.37 -1.15
CA ASP A 83 -18.63 8.16 -1.92
C ASP A 83 -18.15 7.05 -0.96
N VAL A 84 -18.61 5.81 -1.17
CA VAL A 84 -18.26 4.65 -0.34
C VAL A 84 -16.75 4.39 -0.29
N ARG A 85 -16.04 4.64 -1.39
CA ARG A 85 -14.58 4.47 -1.49
C ARG A 85 -13.86 5.43 -0.55
N TRP A 86 -14.35 6.67 -0.46
CA TRP A 86 -13.84 7.64 0.51
C TRP A 86 -14.12 7.22 1.96
N GLN A 87 -15.32 6.70 2.24
CA GLN A 87 -15.66 6.18 3.57
C GLN A 87 -14.72 5.04 4.01
N ARG A 88 -14.38 4.15 3.07
CA ARG A 88 -13.44 3.05 3.29
C ARG A 88 -12.03 3.57 3.49
N LYS A 89 -11.58 4.57 2.72
CA LYS A 89 -10.26 5.19 2.92
C LYS A 89 -10.11 5.89 4.26
N ILE A 90 -11.15 6.60 4.73
CA ILE A 90 -11.15 7.16 6.08
C ILE A 90 -11.02 6.05 7.13
N THR A 91 -11.77 4.95 6.96
CA THR A 91 -11.68 3.79 7.86
C THR A 91 -10.26 3.20 7.84
N TYR A 92 -9.60 3.11 6.68
CA TYR A 92 -8.20 2.72 6.56
C TYR A 92 -7.29 3.61 7.43
N PHE A 93 -7.40 4.93 7.31
CA PHE A 93 -6.61 5.84 8.15
C PHE A 93 -6.89 5.70 9.64
N GLN A 94 -8.12 5.37 10.04
CA GLN A 94 -8.45 5.07 11.44
C GLN A 94 -7.76 3.80 11.94
N VAL A 95 -7.69 2.76 11.11
CA VAL A 95 -6.92 1.55 11.45
C VAL A 95 -5.44 1.91 11.65
N ILE A 96 -4.86 2.69 10.75
CA ILE A 96 -3.47 3.13 10.87
C ILE A 96 -3.25 3.99 12.12
N ALA A 97 -4.18 4.88 12.46
CA ALA A 97 -4.13 5.68 13.67
C ALA A 97 -4.19 4.82 14.95
N SER A 98 -5.05 3.80 14.96
CA SER A 98 -5.22 2.86 16.08
C SER A 98 -3.97 2.02 16.33
N LEU A 99 -3.22 1.69 15.27
CA LEU A 99 -1.91 1.03 15.38
C LEU A 99 -0.82 1.99 15.89
N GLY A 100 -0.93 3.27 15.55
CA GLY A 100 -0.09 4.34 16.08
C GLY A 100 1.41 4.05 15.96
N ASN A 101 2.15 4.33 17.04
CA ASN A 101 3.58 4.00 17.17
C ASN A 101 3.84 2.59 17.72
N HIS A 102 2.80 1.87 18.16
CA HIS A 102 2.94 0.58 18.82
C HIS A 102 2.17 -0.47 18.03
N TRP A 103 2.84 -1.05 17.02
CA TRP A 103 2.24 -2.06 16.17
C TRP A 103 1.77 -3.26 17.00
N SER A 104 0.47 -3.55 16.93
CA SER A 104 -0.17 -4.65 17.67
C SER A 104 -0.99 -5.51 16.74
N GLU A 105 -0.63 -6.79 16.65
CA GLU A 105 -1.30 -7.78 15.81
C GLU A 105 -2.77 -7.96 16.19
N THR A 106 -3.08 -7.96 17.49
CA THR A 106 -4.44 -8.15 18.00
C THR A 106 -5.32 -6.94 17.69
N VAL A 107 -4.80 -5.73 17.88
CA VAL A 107 -5.51 -4.48 17.53
C VAL A 107 -5.70 -4.41 16.02
N GLY A 108 -4.66 -4.68 15.23
CA GLY A 108 -4.73 -4.67 13.77
C GLY A 108 -5.77 -5.63 13.21
N LYS A 109 -5.78 -6.89 13.65
CA LYS A 109 -6.82 -7.86 13.26
C LYS A 109 -8.24 -7.38 13.63
N LYS A 110 -8.42 -6.75 14.79
CA LYS A 110 -9.73 -6.22 15.21
C LYS A 110 -10.17 -5.05 14.32
N GLU A 111 -9.26 -4.13 14.07
CA GLU A 111 -9.55 -2.88 13.37
C GLU A 111 -9.73 -3.11 11.86
N VAL A 112 -8.91 -3.95 11.23
CA VAL A 112 -9.03 -4.30 9.80
C VAL A 112 -10.34 -5.03 9.49
N LYS A 113 -10.96 -5.74 10.45
CA LYS A 113 -12.30 -6.31 10.25
C LYS A 113 -13.36 -5.27 9.88
N LYS A 114 -13.17 -4.01 10.26
CA LYS A 114 -14.08 -2.90 9.89
C LYS A 114 -14.07 -2.61 8.38
N LEU A 115 -13.03 -3.05 7.66
CA LEU A 115 -12.88 -2.90 6.21
C LEU A 115 -13.47 -4.07 5.43
N MET A 116 -14.01 -5.10 6.10
CA MET A 116 -14.64 -6.24 5.43
C MET A 116 -16.09 -5.91 5.00
N PRO A 117 -16.61 -6.53 3.91
CA PRO A 117 -15.94 -7.48 3.01
C PRO A 117 -14.97 -6.79 2.03
N LEU A 118 -14.11 -7.59 1.37
CA LEU A 118 -13.09 -7.12 0.42
C LEU A 118 -13.32 -7.59 -1.00
N ASP A 119 -14.46 -8.21 -1.32
CA ASP A 119 -14.67 -8.92 -2.59
C ASP A 119 -14.56 -8.00 -3.82
N GLU A 120 -14.84 -6.69 -3.66
CA GLU A 120 -14.75 -5.66 -4.71
C GLU A 120 -13.79 -4.52 -4.35
N GLU A 121 -12.90 -4.72 -3.37
CA GLU A 121 -11.93 -3.69 -2.99
C GLU A 121 -10.86 -3.51 -4.07
N ASN A 122 -10.65 -2.26 -4.49
CA ASN A 122 -9.66 -1.86 -5.50
C ASN A 122 -8.55 -0.98 -4.92
N ASP A 123 -8.68 -0.51 -3.67
CA ASP A 123 -7.64 0.24 -3.00
C ASP A 123 -6.50 -0.70 -2.57
N THR A 124 -5.32 -0.51 -3.17
CA THR A 124 -4.14 -1.33 -2.91
C THR A 124 -3.74 -1.31 -1.44
N ASP A 125 -3.78 -0.15 -0.78
CA ASP A 125 -3.34 -0.02 0.62
C ASP A 125 -4.23 -0.82 1.56
N ILE A 126 -5.55 -0.82 1.30
CA ILE A 126 -6.51 -1.63 2.06
C ILE A 126 -6.24 -3.13 1.88
N ILE A 127 -5.99 -3.58 0.65
CA ILE A 127 -5.72 -4.99 0.37
C ILE A 127 -4.39 -5.41 1.01
N GLN A 128 -3.35 -4.58 0.90
CA GLN A 128 -2.04 -4.82 1.51
C GLN A 128 -2.15 -4.93 3.03
N LEU A 129 -2.86 -4.01 3.67
CA LEU A 129 -3.10 -4.02 5.12
C LEU A 129 -3.88 -5.28 5.54
N TYR A 130 -4.86 -5.70 4.75
CA TYR A 130 -5.59 -6.94 5.01
C TYR A 130 -4.69 -8.18 4.95
N LEU A 131 -3.90 -8.31 3.88
CA LEU A 131 -2.97 -9.42 3.74
C LEU A 131 -1.93 -9.46 4.87
N HIS A 132 -1.46 -8.30 5.33
CA HIS A 132 -0.55 -8.23 6.48
C HIS A 132 -1.11 -8.96 7.71
N PHE A 133 -2.36 -8.70 8.08
CA PHE A 133 -2.96 -9.28 9.30
C PHE A 133 -3.62 -10.65 9.08
N PHE A 134 -4.15 -10.94 7.89
CA PHE A 134 -4.96 -12.15 7.69
C PHE A 134 -4.33 -13.20 6.79
N SER A 135 -3.15 -12.97 6.20
CA SER A 135 -2.59 -13.91 5.21
C SER A 135 -2.37 -15.34 5.70
N ASP A 136 -2.14 -15.55 7.00
CA ASP A 136 -1.96 -16.88 7.60
C ASP A 136 -3.28 -17.56 7.98
N ASP A 137 -4.35 -16.77 8.16
CA ASP A 137 -5.69 -17.27 8.50
C ASP A 137 -6.51 -17.62 7.24
N LEU A 138 -5.99 -17.34 6.05
CA LEU A 138 -6.69 -17.52 4.78
C LEU A 138 -6.45 -18.90 4.16
N PRO A 139 -7.50 -19.57 3.65
CA PRO A 139 -7.33 -20.72 2.77
C PRO A 139 -6.50 -20.34 1.54
N LEU A 140 -5.62 -21.24 1.08
CA LEU A 140 -4.69 -20.98 -0.02
C LEU A 140 -5.36 -20.31 -1.23
N LYS A 141 -6.44 -20.90 -1.74
CA LYS A 141 -7.16 -20.38 -2.91
C LYS A 141 -7.54 -18.90 -2.73
N LYS A 142 -8.13 -18.56 -1.58
CA LYS A 142 -8.55 -17.18 -1.27
C LYS A 142 -7.35 -16.25 -1.13
N SER A 143 -6.24 -16.73 -0.54
CA SER A 143 -5.01 -15.95 -0.47
C SER A 143 -4.44 -15.66 -1.86
N ILE A 144 -4.46 -16.64 -2.76
CA ILE A 144 -3.98 -16.48 -4.15
C ILE A 144 -4.89 -15.52 -4.92
N ASP A 145 -6.22 -15.67 -4.82
CA ASP A 145 -7.18 -14.79 -5.51
C ASP A 145 -6.99 -13.31 -5.10
N ILE A 146 -6.78 -13.05 -3.82
CA ILE A 146 -6.52 -11.68 -3.30
C ILE A 146 -5.16 -11.16 -3.79
N LEU A 147 -4.12 -11.99 -3.78
CA LEU A 147 -2.79 -11.62 -4.27
C LEU A 147 -2.80 -11.32 -5.77
N ASP A 148 -3.50 -12.13 -6.57
CA ASP A 148 -3.64 -11.89 -8.01
C ASP A 148 -4.34 -10.58 -8.30
N ARG A 149 -5.41 -10.27 -7.55
CA ARG A 149 -6.07 -8.96 -7.65
C ARG A 149 -5.13 -7.82 -7.29
N LEU A 150 -4.42 -7.93 -6.15
CA LEU A 150 -3.46 -6.90 -5.72
C LEU A 150 -2.37 -6.67 -6.78
N ILE A 151 -1.76 -7.73 -7.31
CA ILE A 151 -0.71 -7.64 -8.34
C ILE A 151 -1.24 -6.96 -9.61
N SER A 152 -2.51 -7.17 -9.96
CA SER A 152 -3.12 -6.52 -11.12
C SER A 152 -3.39 -5.02 -10.93
N LEU A 153 -3.57 -4.57 -9.69
CA LEU A 153 -3.86 -3.17 -9.33
C LEU A 153 -2.61 -2.33 -9.07
N ILE A 154 -1.52 -2.95 -8.61
CA ILE A 154 -0.27 -2.24 -8.37
C ILE A 154 0.26 -1.67 -9.69
N GLU A 155 0.81 -0.45 -9.67
CA GLU A 155 1.51 0.12 -10.81
C GLU A 155 3.03 -0.03 -10.68
N LYS A 156 3.55 0.11 -9.46
CA LYS A 156 4.99 0.12 -9.17
C LYS A 156 5.63 -1.27 -9.39
N PRO A 157 6.68 -1.37 -10.23
CA PRO A 157 7.34 -2.66 -10.52
C PRO A 157 7.87 -3.39 -9.28
N SER A 158 8.47 -2.68 -8.32
CA SER A 158 9.04 -3.29 -7.11
C SER A 158 7.99 -3.88 -6.17
N GLU A 159 6.82 -3.26 -6.07
CA GLU A 159 5.69 -3.82 -5.33
C GLU A 159 5.09 -5.03 -6.05
N LYS A 160 4.98 -5.00 -7.39
CA LYS A 160 4.58 -6.19 -8.17
C LYS A 160 5.52 -7.36 -7.92
N LEU A 161 6.83 -7.10 -7.95
CA LEU A 161 7.84 -8.12 -7.65
C LEU A 161 7.62 -8.71 -6.27
N GLN A 162 7.55 -7.86 -5.24
CA GLN A 162 7.32 -8.29 -3.86
C GLN A 162 6.07 -9.17 -3.73
N TYR A 163 4.91 -8.72 -4.20
CA TYR A 163 3.67 -9.47 -4.01
C TYR A 163 3.58 -10.71 -4.89
N THR A 164 4.25 -10.74 -6.05
CA THR A 164 4.41 -11.97 -6.85
C THR A 164 5.29 -12.99 -6.11
N VAL A 165 6.36 -12.54 -5.43
CA VAL A 165 7.18 -13.41 -4.57
C VAL A 165 6.39 -13.90 -3.36
N VAL A 166 5.56 -13.06 -2.72
CA VAL A 166 4.64 -13.49 -1.65
C VAL A 166 3.69 -14.58 -2.15
N LYS A 167 3.13 -14.43 -3.37
CA LYS A 167 2.32 -15.47 -4.01
C LYS A 167 3.11 -16.77 -4.21
N ALA A 168 4.35 -16.69 -4.69
CA ALA A 168 5.22 -17.85 -4.85
C ALA A 168 5.50 -18.57 -3.51
N ILE A 169 5.73 -17.82 -2.42
CA ILE A 169 5.92 -18.38 -1.08
C ILE A 169 4.69 -19.19 -0.63
N LYS A 170 3.46 -18.78 -0.98
CA LYS A 170 2.26 -19.56 -0.67
C LYS A 170 2.25 -20.94 -1.36
N TYR A 171 2.84 -21.07 -2.55
CA TYR A 171 3.08 -22.37 -3.20
C TYR A 171 4.17 -23.19 -2.50
N LEU A 172 5.26 -22.54 -2.03
CA LEU A 172 6.27 -23.23 -1.22
C LEU A 172 5.68 -23.83 0.06
N CYS A 173 4.79 -23.11 0.73
CA CYS A 173 4.15 -23.57 1.96
C CYS A 173 3.34 -24.87 1.78
N ILE A 174 2.87 -25.18 0.57
CA ILE A 174 2.19 -26.44 0.25
C ILE A 174 3.10 -27.47 -0.43
N GLY A 175 4.40 -27.17 -0.54
CA GLY A 175 5.41 -28.05 -1.13
C GLY A 175 5.52 -27.96 -2.66
N ASP A 176 4.80 -27.06 -3.33
CA ASP A 176 4.90 -26.86 -4.78
C ASP A 176 6.08 -25.94 -5.12
N LYS A 177 7.28 -26.52 -5.03
CA LYS A 177 8.54 -25.81 -5.33
C LYS A 177 8.64 -25.40 -6.80
N SER A 178 8.17 -26.26 -7.71
CA SER A 178 8.28 -25.98 -9.15
C SER A 178 7.48 -24.76 -9.56
N GLU A 179 6.24 -24.62 -9.07
CA GLU A 179 5.43 -23.44 -9.37
C GLU A 179 6.00 -22.18 -8.71
N SER A 180 6.49 -22.29 -7.47
CA SER A 180 7.15 -21.16 -6.81
C SER A 180 8.39 -20.68 -7.57
N GLU A 181 9.28 -21.57 -7.99
CA GLU A 181 10.49 -21.21 -8.74
C GLU A 181 10.14 -20.46 -10.03
N LYS A 182 9.18 -20.99 -10.81
CA LYS A 182 8.71 -20.34 -12.05
C LYS A 182 8.15 -18.95 -11.80
N LEU A 183 7.36 -18.78 -10.74
CA LEU A 183 6.78 -17.48 -10.40
C LEU A 183 7.84 -16.46 -10.00
N ILE A 184 8.82 -16.86 -9.19
CA ILE A 184 9.90 -15.97 -8.75
C ILE A 184 10.78 -15.59 -9.95
N GLU A 185 11.19 -16.55 -10.76
CA GLU A 185 11.99 -16.32 -11.96
C GLU A 185 11.28 -15.36 -12.93
N LYS A 186 10.00 -15.60 -13.19
CA LYS A 186 9.18 -14.69 -14.03
C LYS A 186 9.08 -13.30 -13.42
N ALA A 187 8.92 -13.18 -12.10
CA ALA A 187 8.81 -11.89 -11.42
C ALA A 187 10.11 -11.09 -11.51
N ILE A 188 11.27 -11.74 -11.30
CA ILE A 188 12.60 -11.15 -11.47
C ILE A 188 12.78 -10.67 -12.91
N ASN A 189 12.56 -11.55 -13.89
CA ASN A 189 12.70 -11.19 -15.32
C ASN A 189 11.81 -10.01 -15.71
N ASN A 190 10.56 -9.99 -15.23
CA ASN A 190 9.66 -8.87 -15.49
C ASN A 190 10.16 -7.57 -14.86
N TYR A 191 10.66 -7.62 -13.63
CA TYR A 191 11.23 -6.46 -12.95
C TYR A 191 12.49 -5.96 -13.67
N GLU A 192 13.42 -6.87 -14.00
CA GLU A 192 14.66 -6.57 -14.72
C GLU A 192 14.43 -6.03 -16.14
N SER A 193 13.29 -6.35 -16.77
CA SER A 193 12.91 -5.83 -18.07
C SER A 193 12.45 -4.36 -18.06
N THR A 194 12.24 -3.79 -16.87
CA THR A 194 11.94 -2.36 -16.68
C THR A 194 13.24 -1.55 -16.43
N ASP A 195 13.14 -0.22 -16.30
CA ASP A 195 14.28 0.62 -15.87
C ASP A 195 14.56 0.47 -14.36
N TRP A 196 14.72 -0.77 -13.89
CA TRP A 196 14.78 -1.10 -12.46
C TRP A 196 16.02 -0.56 -11.76
N SER A 197 17.10 -0.31 -12.51
CA SER A 197 18.35 0.24 -11.99
C SER A 197 18.21 1.69 -11.52
N SER A 198 17.14 2.37 -11.91
CA SER A 198 16.77 3.70 -11.43
C SER A 198 15.70 3.67 -10.32
N ASP A 199 15.22 2.49 -9.90
CA ASP A 199 14.29 2.38 -8.77
C ASP A 199 14.99 2.77 -7.45
N ASN A 200 14.18 3.02 -6.43
CA ASN A 200 14.66 3.41 -5.13
C ASN A 200 15.27 2.22 -4.36
N SER A 201 15.92 2.50 -3.22
CA SER A 201 16.53 1.47 -2.37
C SER A 201 15.58 0.34 -1.99
N TYR A 202 14.27 0.62 -1.90
CA TYR A 202 13.28 -0.42 -1.63
C TYR A 202 13.18 -1.43 -2.77
N GLY A 203 13.16 -0.97 -4.03
CA GLY A 203 13.12 -1.85 -5.20
C GLY A 203 14.31 -2.80 -5.26
N HIS A 204 15.52 -2.26 -5.07
CA HIS A 204 16.75 -3.04 -4.98
C HIS A 204 16.72 -4.06 -3.83
N ILE A 205 16.16 -3.71 -2.67
CA ILE A 205 15.99 -4.67 -1.56
C ILE A 205 15.06 -5.82 -1.97
N GLN A 206 13.93 -5.53 -2.62
CA GLN A 206 13.00 -6.58 -3.06
C GLN A 206 13.61 -7.48 -4.13
N HIS A 207 14.39 -6.89 -5.04
CA HIS A 207 15.11 -7.61 -6.07
C HIS A 207 16.17 -8.55 -5.50
N ALA A 208 17.05 -8.03 -4.64
CA ALA A 208 18.06 -8.85 -3.97
C ALA A 208 17.44 -9.99 -3.15
N ARG A 209 16.30 -9.76 -2.49
CA ARG A 209 15.54 -10.79 -1.75
C ARG A 209 14.96 -11.85 -2.68
N ALA A 210 14.38 -11.45 -3.81
CA ALA A 210 13.82 -12.37 -4.80
C ALA A 210 14.91 -13.29 -5.37
N ILE A 211 16.07 -12.72 -5.76
CA ILE A 211 17.22 -13.47 -6.24
C ILE A 211 17.73 -14.43 -5.15
N SER A 212 17.81 -13.98 -3.90
CA SER A 212 18.26 -14.84 -2.79
C SER A 212 17.37 -16.05 -2.61
N LEU A 213 16.05 -15.85 -2.63
CA LEU A 213 15.08 -16.94 -2.50
C LEU A 213 15.17 -17.91 -3.68
N LEU A 214 15.29 -17.39 -4.92
CA LEU A 214 15.47 -18.23 -6.10
C LEU A 214 16.78 -19.04 -6.03
N ALA A 215 17.86 -18.42 -5.56
CA ALA A 215 19.15 -19.08 -5.37
C ALA A 215 19.05 -20.26 -4.39
N ASP A 216 18.31 -20.07 -3.29
CA ASP A 216 18.12 -21.10 -2.28
C ASP A 216 17.26 -22.27 -2.79
N LEU A 217 16.24 -21.98 -3.61
CA LEU A 217 15.41 -23.02 -4.24
C LEU A 217 16.19 -23.82 -5.30
N GLN A 218 16.97 -23.15 -6.14
CA GLN A 218 17.75 -23.77 -7.21
C GLN A 218 19.12 -24.29 -6.77
N HIS A 219 19.51 -24.07 -5.51
CA HIS A 219 20.86 -24.32 -4.99
C HIS A 219 21.97 -23.66 -5.84
N SER A 220 21.71 -22.45 -6.34
CA SER A 220 22.58 -21.74 -7.28
C SER A 220 23.55 -20.79 -6.57
N ALA A 221 24.82 -21.19 -6.47
CA ALA A 221 25.88 -20.34 -5.92
C ALA A 221 26.06 -19.02 -6.70
N LYS A 222 25.83 -19.06 -8.02
CA LYS A 222 25.90 -17.87 -8.88
C LYS A 222 24.84 -16.84 -8.50
N LEU A 223 23.57 -17.26 -8.37
CA LEU A 223 22.49 -16.37 -7.97
C LEU A 223 22.68 -15.88 -6.53
N LYS A 224 23.22 -16.73 -5.64
CA LYS A 224 23.53 -16.30 -4.28
C LYS A 224 24.57 -15.18 -4.25
N ALA A 225 25.64 -15.30 -5.04
CA ALA A 225 26.65 -14.26 -5.18
C ALA A 225 26.06 -12.95 -5.76
N GLN A 226 25.18 -13.05 -6.76
CA GLN A 226 24.49 -11.90 -7.33
C GLN A 226 23.61 -11.16 -6.29
N SER A 227 22.81 -11.91 -5.51
CA SER A 227 22.00 -11.35 -4.43
C SER A 227 22.85 -10.62 -3.38
N ILE A 228 24.01 -11.18 -3.01
CA ILE A 228 24.95 -10.55 -2.05
C ILE A 228 25.50 -9.24 -2.61
N GLN A 229 25.97 -9.24 -3.87
CA GLN A 229 26.49 -8.03 -4.52
C GLN A 229 25.46 -6.90 -4.55
N GLU A 230 24.18 -7.23 -4.76
CA GLU A 230 23.11 -6.25 -4.75
C GLU A 230 22.80 -5.73 -3.34
N PHE A 231 22.84 -6.57 -2.31
CA PHE A 231 22.74 -6.07 -0.94
C PHE A 231 23.93 -5.18 -0.54
N GLU A 232 25.14 -5.50 -1.00
CA GLU A 232 26.34 -4.70 -0.72
C GLU A 232 26.31 -3.34 -1.42
N SER A 233 25.77 -3.26 -2.64
CA SER A 233 25.64 -1.99 -3.36
C SER A 233 24.78 -0.97 -2.61
N LEU A 234 23.78 -1.44 -1.85
CA LEU A 234 22.90 -0.62 -1.03
C LEU A 234 23.58 -0.02 0.21
N LEU A 235 24.72 -0.57 0.64
CA LEU A 235 25.49 -0.03 1.78
C LEU A 235 26.43 1.10 1.36
N ASN A 236 26.72 1.21 0.06
CA ASN A 236 27.65 2.19 -0.51
C ASN A 236 26.93 3.46 -1.04
N ASN A 237 25.60 3.50 -0.95
CA ASN A 237 24.73 4.64 -1.30
C ASN A 237 24.24 5.36 -0.05
#